data_AF-A0A0W8IDI8-F1
#
_entry.id   AF-A0A0W8IDI8-F1
#
_cell.length_a   1.000
_cell.length_b   1.000
_cell.length_c   1.000
_cell.angle_alpha   90.00
_cell.angle_beta   90.00
_cell.angle_gamma   90.00
#
_symmetry.space_group_name_H-M   'P 1'
#
loop_
_entity.id
_entity.type
_entity.pdbx_description
1 polymer ?
#
loop_
_entity_poly.entity_id
_entity_poly.type
_entity_poly.pdbx_seq_one_letter_code
_entity_poly.pdbx_strand_id
1 'polypeptide(L)'
;MSAPTHEYPYPPPQQQQPPSSKGLGIASMVSGIVAIVLSFIPVVGFLSFILGPIAVILGIIAILKKSGRGQGIAGIITGALGFVIVTLGTILFSAALLSIDEEMQSADESITDETESSPEPEESAAAEESAPAEQDEPAEVAAEAERTEEDLAQEVEEDTPDSSSGEANALASAESYLSFSGFSRSGLIEQLEFEGYSTEEAEYAVENVEVDWSEQAARSAESYLSFSGFSRSGLIEQLEFEGYSTEDAENAVENLEVDWNEQAARSAESYLEFGSFSLQGLIDQLVFEGYTQEQAEYGANQVY
;
A
#
# COMPACT_ATOMS: atom_id res chain seq x y z
N MET A 1 -60.96 -12.59 -61.73
CA MET A 1 -60.11 -11.56 -61.07
C MET A 1 -59.89 -12.04 -59.64
N SER A 2 -58.76 -12.68 -59.38
CA SER A 2 -58.37 -13.13 -58.04
C SER A 2 -57.24 -12.23 -57.57
N ALA A 3 -57.42 -11.58 -56.41
CA ALA A 3 -56.43 -10.68 -55.83
C ALA A 3 -55.27 -11.48 -55.21
N PRO A 4 -54.02 -11.02 -55.31
CA PRO A 4 -52.88 -11.69 -54.72
C PRO A 4 -52.89 -11.54 -53.19
N THR A 5 -52.85 -12.65 -52.47
CA THR A 5 -52.66 -12.71 -51.02
C THR A 5 -51.20 -12.37 -50.69
N HIS A 6 -50.98 -11.26 -49.98
CA HIS A 6 -49.67 -10.93 -49.42
C HIS A 6 -49.51 -11.62 -48.06
N GLU A 7 -48.61 -12.60 -47.98
CA GLU A 7 -48.11 -13.13 -46.70
C GLU A 7 -47.14 -12.10 -46.10
N TYR A 8 -47.43 -11.63 -44.89
CA TYR A 8 -46.51 -10.79 -44.13
C TYR A 8 -45.52 -11.67 -43.38
N PRO A 9 -44.20 -11.43 -43.50
CA PRO A 9 -43.21 -12.19 -42.75
C PRO A 9 -43.31 -11.85 -41.26
N TYR A 10 -43.30 -12.89 -40.42
CA TYR A 10 -43.21 -12.74 -38.97
C TYR A 10 -41.86 -12.11 -38.59
N PRO A 11 -41.83 -11.09 -37.71
CA PRO A 11 -40.58 -10.54 -37.21
C PRO A 11 -39.87 -11.55 -36.29
N PRO A 12 -38.53 -11.62 -36.34
CA PRO A 12 -37.76 -12.48 -35.45
C PRO A 12 -37.89 -12.04 -33.99
N PRO A 13 -37.78 -12.97 -33.01
CA PRO A 13 -37.83 -12.63 -31.59
C PRO A 13 -36.67 -11.70 -31.20
N GLN A 14 -36.97 -10.62 -30.49
CA GLN A 14 -35.96 -9.69 -29.99
C GLN A 14 -35.24 -10.31 -28.79
N GLN A 15 -33.92 -10.51 -28.91
CA GLN A 15 -33.06 -10.87 -27.79
C GLN A 15 -32.94 -9.64 -26.87
N GLN A 16 -33.44 -9.75 -25.63
CA GLN A 16 -33.21 -8.74 -24.60
C GLN A 16 -31.76 -8.82 -24.14
N GLN A 17 -30.96 -7.79 -24.42
CA GLN A 17 -29.62 -7.64 -23.85
C GLN A 17 -29.72 -7.34 -22.35
N PRO A 18 -28.90 -7.97 -21.49
CA PRO A 18 -28.90 -7.66 -20.06
C PRO A 18 -28.51 -6.19 -19.83
N PRO A 19 -29.10 -5.51 -18.83
CA PRO A 19 -28.86 -4.10 -18.60
C PRO A 19 -27.38 -3.84 -18.27
N SER A 20 -26.74 -2.95 -19.05
CA SER A 20 -25.38 -2.50 -18.80
C SER A 20 -25.30 -1.81 -17.44
N SER A 21 -24.48 -2.32 -16.52
CA SER A 21 -24.27 -1.74 -15.18
C SER A 21 -23.42 -0.46 -15.27
N LYS A 22 -24.07 0.64 -15.68
CA LYS A 22 -23.49 2.00 -15.77
C LYS A 22 -23.00 2.57 -14.43
N GLY A 23 -23.26 1.89 -13.31
CA GLY A 23 -22.92 2.36 -11.96
C GLY A 23 -21.42 2.46 -11.71
N LEU A 24 -20.62 1.52 -12.22
CA LEU A 24 -19.19 1.47 -11.91
C LEU A 24 -18.40 2.61 -12.58
N GLY A 25 -18.76 2.97 -13.81
CA GLY A 25 -18.13 4.09 -14.53
C GLY A 25 -18.48 5.46 -13.95
N ILE A 26 -19.68 5.59 -13.36
CA ILE A 26 -20.07 6.82 -12.63
C ILE A 26 -19.34 6.86 -11.28
N ALA A 27 -19.22 5.72 -10.58
CA ALA A 27 -18.51 5.65 -9.31
C ALA A 27 -17.03 6.05 -9.45
N SER A 28 -16.34 5.62 -10.51
CA SER A 28 -14.95 6.04 -10.74
C SER A 28 -14.81 7.52 -11.12
N MET A 29 -15.76 8.07 -11.88
CA MET A 29 -15.76 9.50 -12.22
C MET A 29 -16.00 10.37 -10.99
N VAL A 30 -16.95 9.99 -10.13
CA VAL A 30 -17.22 10.70 -8.87
C VAL A 30 -16.04 10.58 -7.91
N SER A 31 -15.43 9.40 -7.80
CA SER A 31 -14.23 9.19 -6.97
C SER A 31 -13.04 10.06 -7.43
N GLY A 32 -12.80 10.17 -8.74
CA GLY A 32 -11.73 11.03 -9.28
C GLY A 32 -11.97 12.53 -9.01
N ILE A 33 -13.21 13.00 -9.13
CA ILE A 33 -13.55 14.39 -8.80
C ILE A 33 -13.39 14.66 -7.30
N VAL A 34 -13.84 13.72 -6.45
CA VAL A 34 -13.66 13.82 -5.00
C VAL A 34 -12.18 13.86 -4.63
N ALA A 35 -11.33 13.07 -5.28
CA ALA A 35 -9.88 13.10 -5.06
C ALA A 35 -9.26 14.46 -5.44
N ILE A 36 -9.67 15.08 -6.54
CA ILE A 36 -9.19 16.41 -6.97
C ILE A 36 -9.65 17.53 -6.03
N VAL A 37 -10.87 17.43 -5.51
CA VAL A 37 -11.40 18.44 -4.57
C VAL A 37 -10.74 18.29 -3.20
N LEU A 38 -10.52 17.06 -2.72
CA LEU A 38 -9.86 16.79 -1.45
C LEU A 38 -8.36 17.07 -1.49
N SER A 39 -7.71 17.01 -2.65
CA SER A 39 -6.27 17.31 -2.78
C SER A 39 -5.91 18.78 -2.54
N PHE A 40 -6.89 19.69 -2.55
CA PHE A 40 -6.69 21.10 -2.23
C PHE A 40 -6.75 21.43 -0.73
N ILE A 41 -6.95 20.42 0.14
CA ILE A 41 -6.94 20.59 1.60
C ILE A 41 -5.61 20.00 2.14
N PRO A 42 -4.64 20.83 2.57
CA PRO A 42 -3.29 20.38 2.92
C PRO A 42 -3.22 19.39 4.10
N VAL A 43 -4.27 19.26 4.92
CA VAL A 43 -4.34 18.28 6.02
C VAL A 43 -4.77 16.87 5.54
N VAL A 44 -5.32 16.74 4.32
CA VAL A 44 -5.79 15.45 3.75
C VAL A 44 -4.73 14.79 2.84
N GLY A 45 -3.55 15.41 2.70
CA GLY A 45 -2.45 14.93 1.85
C GLY A 45 -1.95 13.51 2.16
N PHE A 46 -2.04 13.08 3.41
CA PHE A 46 -1.70 11.71 3.81
C PHE A 46 -2.72 10.68 3.32
N LEU A 47 -4.01 11.04 3.21
CA LEU A 47 -5.03 10.17 2.64
C LEU A 47 -4.83 9.96 1.14
N SER A 48 -4.33 10.97 0.41
CA SER A 48 -4.02 10.83 -1.02
C SER A 48 -2.84 9.89 -1.31
N PHE A 49 -1.92 9.70 -0.35
CA PHE A 49 -0.84 8.70 -0.49
C PHE A 49 -1.36 7.27 -0.42
N ILE A 50 -2.48 7.03 0.26
CA ILE A 50 -3.15 5.72 0.33
C ILE A 50 -4.16 5.57 -0.81
N LEU A 51 -4.94 6.62 -1.12
CA LEU A 51 -5.94 6.57 -2.19
C LEU A 51 -5.33 6.59 -3.60
N GLY A 52 -4.17 7.22 -3.78
CA GLY A 52 -3.47 7.31 -5.07
C GLY A 52 -3.12 5.93 -5.64
N PRO A 53 -2.39 5.08 -4.89
CA PRO A 53 -2.10 3.69 -5.27
C PRO A 53 -3.38 2.88 -5.52
N ILE A 54 -4.40 3.01 -4.64
CA ILE A 54 -5.68 2.31 -4.79
C ILE A 54 -6.38 2.71 -6.11
N ALA A 55 -6.37 3.99 -6.47
CA ALA A 55 -6.95 4.47 -7.72
C ALA A 55 -6.19 3.97 -8.96
N VAL A 56 -4.86 3.86 -8.89
CA VAL A 56 -4.03 3.27 -9.95
C VAL A 56 -4.35 1.79 -10.12
N ILE A 57 -4.43 1.04 -9.01
CA ILE A 57 -4.77 -0.39 -8.99
C ILE A 57 -6.18 -0.62 -9.58
N LEU A 58 -7.18 0.15 -9.17
CA LEU A 58 -8.54 0.07 -9.73
C LEU A 58 -8.58 0.46 -11.22
N GLY A 59 -7.75 1.42 -11.65
CA GLY A 59 -7.59 1.78 -13.06
C GLY A 59 -7.01 0.66 -13.90
N ILE A 60 -5.99 -0.04 -13.39
CA ILE A 60 -5.38 -1.21 -14.03
C ILE A 60 -6.40 -2.36 -14.12
N ILE A 61 -7.15 -2.65 -13.05
CA ILE A 61 -8.19 -3.69 -13.05
C ILE A 61 -9.31 -3.37 -14.04
N ALA A 62 -9.69 -2.11 -14.20
CA ALA A 62 -10.68 -1.70 -15.20
C ALA A 62 -10.23 -1.95 -16.64
N ILE A 63 -8.93 -1.81 -16.93
CA ILE A 63 -8.34 -2.10 -18.25
C ILE A 63 -8.30 -3.60 -18.51
N LEU A 64 -7.92 -4.40 -17.50
CA LEU A 64 -7.83 -5.86 -17.60
C LEU A 64 -9.20 -6.52 -17.83
N LYS A 65 -10.30 -5.95 -17.33
CA LYS A 65 -11.67 -6.49 -17.53
C LYS A 65 -12.30 -6.24 -18.91
N LYS A 66 -11.56 -5.72 -19.91
CA LYS A 66 -12.04 -5.40 -21.28
C LYS A 66 -13.32 -4.53 -21.34
N SER A 67 -13.68 -3.84 -20.27
CA SER A 67 -14.80 -2.90 -20.24
C SER A 67 -14.27 -1.47 -20.38
N GLY A 68 -14.36 -0.92 -21.60
CA GLY A 68 -14.10 0.52 -21.82
C GLY A 68 -12.63 0.92 -22.02
N ARG A 69 -11.94 0.33 -23.00
CA ARG A 69 -10.55 0.64 -23.39
C ARG A 69 -10.19 2.14 -23.43
N GLY A 70 -11.11 3.00 -23.86
CA GLY A 70 -10.88 4.46 -23.90
C GLY A 70 -10.87 5.12 -22.51
N GLN A 71 -11.67 4.62 -21.57
CA GLN A 71 -11.77 5.18 -20.22
C GLN A 71 -10.59 4.75 -19.34
N GLY A 72 -10.04 3.55 -19.57
CA GLY A 72 -8.82 3.09 -18.87
C GLY A 72 -7.59 3.88 -19.27
N ILE A 73 -7.38 4.12 -20.56
CA ILE A 73 -6.27 4.95 -21.07
C ILE A 73 -6.40 6.40 -20.56
N ALA A 74 -7.61 6.96 -20.58
CA ALA A 74 -7.86 8.29 -20.01
C ALA A 74 -7.58 8.33 -18.49
N GLY A 75 -7.89 7.26 -17.76
CA GLY A 75 -7.59 7.12 -16.33
C GLY A 75 -6.10 7.11 -16.02
N ILE A 76 -5.31 6.35 -16.79
CA ILE A 76 -3.84 6.34 -16.63
C ILE A 76 -3.24 7.71 -16.96
N ILE A 77 -3.63 8.33 -18.08
CA ILE A 77 -3.09 9.63 -18.48
C ILE A 77 -3.44 10.71 -17.47
N THR A 78 -4.68 10.73 -16.98
CA THR A 78 -5.12 11.72 -15.98
C THR A 78 -4.50 11.43 -14.62
N GLY A 79 -4.31 10.16 -14.26
CA GLY A 79 -3.63 9.75 -13.02
C GLY A 79 -2.15 10.14 -13.01
N ALA A 80 -1.42 9.83 -14.08
CA ALA A 80 -0.01 10.21 -14.22
C ALA A 80 0.19 11.73 -14.26
N LEU A 81 -0.68 12.45 -15.00
CA LEU A 81 -0.64 13.92 -15.05
C LEU A 81 -1.01 14.53 -13.70
N GLY A 82 -1.99 13.96 -13.01
CA GLY A 82 -2.40 14.37 -11.66
C GLY A 82 -1.29 14.15 -10.64
N PHE A 83 -0.62 12.99 -10.68
CA PHE A 83 0.52 12.69 -9.80
C PHE A 83 1.65 13.69 -10.01
N VAL A 84 2.04 13.95 -11.27
CA VAL A 84 3.07 14.95 -11.59
C VAL A 84 2.71 16.34 -11.08
N ILE A 85 1.46 16.79 -11.29
CA ILE A 85 0.98 18.10 -10.80
C ILE A 85 0.97 18.16 -9.27
N VAL A 86 0.54 17.09 -8.59
CA VAL A 86 0.53 17.00 -7.13
C VAL A 86 1.96 17.03 -6.59
N THR A 87 2.89 16.26 -7.16
CA THR A 87 4.30 16.25 -6.76
C THR A 87 4.96 17.62 -6.98
N LEU A 88 4.71 18.29 -8.10
CA LEU A 88 5.18 19.65 -8.34
C LEU A 88 4.56 20.65 -7.36
N GLY A 89 3.26 20.48 -7.04
CA GLY A 89 2.54 21.31 -6.08
C GLY A 89 3.07 21.16 -4.66
N THR A 90 3.36 19.93 -4.20
CA THR A 90 3.97 19.68 -2.89
C THR A 90 5.39 20.21 -2.82
N ILE A 91 6.22 20.05 -3.86
CA ILE A 91 7.57 20.64 -3.89
C ILE A 91 7.52 22.16 -3.79
N LEU A 92 6.62 22.81 -4.54
CA LEU A 92 6.44 24.26 -4.51
C LEU A 92 5.85 24.75 -3.16
N PHE A 93 4.91 24.01 -2.58
CA PHE A 93 4.32 24.34 -1.28
C PHE A 93 5.30 24.15 -0.12
N SER A 94 6.10 23.07 -0.13
CA SER A 94 7.18 22.87 0.85
C SER A 94 8.25 23.96 0.76
N ALA A 95 8.62 24.38 -0.45
CA ALA A 95 9.53 25.51 -0.63
C ALA A 95 8.91 26.84 -0.14
N ALA A 96 7.60 27.05 -0.33
CA ALA A 96 6.90 28.22 0.19
C ALA A 96 6.79 28.19 1.74
N LEU A 97 6.57 27.03 2.35
CA LEU A 97 6.59 26.86 3.81
C LEU A 97 7.97 27.16 4.41
N LEU A 98 9.05 26.71 3.77
CA LEU A 98 10.43 27.06 4.16
C LEU A 98 10.72 28.57 4.02
N SER A 99 9.99 29.28 3.15
CA SER A 99 10.13 30.73 2.97
C SER A 99 9.34 31.54 4.03
N ILE A 100 8.36 30.92 4.70
CA ILE A 100 7.54 31.55 5.75
C ILE A 100 8.29 31.59 7.09
N ASP A 101 9.22 30.65 7.32
CA ASP A 101 10.04 30.61 8.54
C ASP A 101 10.98 31.82 8.67
N GLU A 102 11.46 32.37 7.54
CA GLU A 102 12.22 33.64 7.52
C GLU A 102 11.36 34.89 7.81
N GLU A 103 10.06 34.88 7.48
CA GLU A 103 9.15 36.00 7.79
C GLU A 103 8.62 35.94 9.23
N MET A 104 8.41 34.74 9.79
CA MET A 104 7.82 34.57 11.12
C MET A 104 8.76 34.98 12.26
N GLN A 105 10.07 34.93 12.03
CA GLN A 105 11.09 35.41 12.99
C GLN A 105 11.09 36.94 13.16
N SER A 106 10.35 37.68 12.32
CA SER A 106 10.18 39.14 12.44
C SER A 106 8.90 39.57 13.18
N ALA A 107 8.01 38.64 13.53
CA ALA A 107 6.69 38.92 14.09
C ALA A 107 6.52 38.56 15.59
N ASP A 108 7.50 37.90 16.22
CA ASP A 108 7.36 37.40 17.59
C ASP A 108 7.73 38.42 18.71
N GLU A 109 8.22 39.61 18.37
CA GLU A 109 8.62 40.61 19.38
C GLU A 109 7.48 41.57 19.83
N SER A 110 6.21 41.35 19.48
CA SER A 110 5.18 42.37 19.75
C SER A 110 3.93 41.98 20.54
N ILE A 111 3.75 40.76 21.03
CA ILE A 111 2.53 40.44 21.80
C ILE A 111 2.84 39.57 23.02
N THR A 112 3.50 40.19 23.99
CA THR A 112 3.28 39.89 25.41
C THR A 112 2.36 40.99 25.96
N ASP A 113 1.10 40.67 26.26
CA ASP A 113 0.47 41.11 27.53
C ASP A 113 -0.91 40.46 27.74
N GLU A 114 -1.24 40.23 29.01
CA GLU A 114 -2.50 39.77 29.63
C GLU A 114 -2.78 38.25 29.64
N THR A 115 -2.35 37.50 30.68
CA THR A 115 -2.88 37.39 32.07
C THR A 115 -4.05 36.41 32.22
N GLU A 116 -3.71 35.20 32.70
CA GLU A 116 -4.27 34.46 33.86
C GLU A 116 -5.81 34.48 34.13
N SER A 117 -6.47 33.30 34.09
CA SER A 117 -7.33 32.76 35.18
C SER A 117 -7.99 31.41 34.83
N SER A 118 -7.72 30.40 35.66
CA SER A 118 -8.50 29.16 35.91
C SER A 118 -9.81 29.50 36.69
N PRO A 119 -10.79 28.61 37.01
CA PRO A 119 -10.92 27.15 36.78
C PRO A 119 -12.30 26.66 36.24
N GLU A 120 -12.37 25.35 35.91
CA GLU A 120 -13.55 24.44 35.81
C GLU A 120 -14.37 24.34 37.14
N PRO A 121 -15.49 23.56 37.30
CA PRO A 121 -16.17 22.55 36.45
C PRO A 121 -17.74 22.55 36.50
N GLU A 122 -18.41 21.59 35.82
CA GLU A 122 -19.69 20.87 36.18
C GLU A 122 -20.28 20.18 34.91
N GLU A 123 -20.28 18.85 34.77
CA GLU A 123 -21.26 17.82 35.22
C GLU A 123 -22.59 17.74 34.44
N SER A 124 -22.95 16.50 34.02
CA SER A 124 -24.29 15.93 33.71
C SER A 124 -24.43 15.40 32.27
N ALA A 125 -25.02 14.24 31.93
CA ALA A 125 -25.36 12.95 32.55
C ALA A 125 -26.03 12.09 31.45
N ALA A 126 -25.93 10.75 31.58
CA ALA A 126 -26.80 9.69 30.99
C ALA A 126 -26.79 9.50 29.45
N ALA A 127 -26.36 8.37 28.88
CA ALA A 127 -26.74 6.95 29.03
C ALA A 127 -27.97 6.52 28.18
N GLU A 128 -27.87 5.26 27.71
CA GLU A 128 -28.88 4.40 27.04
C GLU A 128 -29.11 4.66 25.55
N GLU A 129 -29.28 3.69 24.64
CA GLU A 129 -29.38 2.22 24.63
C GLU A 129 -29.57 1.88 23.14
N SER A 130 -28.95 0.86 22.54
CA SER A 130 -29.62 -0.41 22.22
C SER A 130 -28.66 -1.30 21.42
N ALA A 131 -28.44 -2.52 21.92
CA ALA A 131 -28.02 -3.68 21.14
C ALA A 131 -29.30 -4.33 20.52
N PRO A 132 -29.32 -5.58 19.98
CA PRO A 132 -28.25 -6.48 19.52
C PRO A 132 -28.65 -7.23 18.20
N ALA A 133 -27.84 -8.26 17.88
CA ALA A 133 -28.22 -9.53 17.24
C ALA A 133 -28.14 -9.58 15.71
N GLU A 134 -27.76 -10.67 15.04
CA GLU A 134 -27.12 -11.97 15.34
C GLU A 134 -27.03 -12.65 13.96
N GLN A 135 -26.02 -13.52 13.78
CA GLN A 135 -26.06 -14.78 13.01
C GLN A 135 -26.53 -14.78 11.54
N ASP A 136 -25.67 -15.22 10.63
CA ASP A 136 -25.79 -16.58 10.06
C ASP A 136 -24.65 -16.83 9.05
N GLU A 137 -23.85 -17.87 9.32
CA GLU A 137 -23.20 -18.65 8.26
C GLU A 137 -24.28 -19.40 7.44
N PRO A 138 -23.96 -19.83 6.22
CA PRO A 138 -23.47 -21.21 6.13
C PRO A 138 -22.26 -21.38 5.20
N ALA A 139 -21.42 -22.33 5.62
CA ALA A 139 -20.47 -23.07 4.80
C ALA A 139 -21.15 -23.96 3.73
N GLU A 140 -20.31 -24.63 2.93
CA GLU A 140 -20.60 -25.69 1.92
C GLU A 140 -21.07 -25.19 0.53
N VAL A 141 -20.56 -25.64 -0.62
CA VAL A 141 -19.84 -26.88 -0.97
C VAL A 141 -19.15 -26.74 -2.34
N ALA A 142 -17.97 -27.37 -2.44
CA ALA A 142 -17.53 -28.31 -3.48
C ALA A 142 -17.69 -28.03 -5.00
N ALA A 143 -16.53 -28.13 -5.66
CA ALA A 143 -16.23 -29.00 -6.81
C ALA A 143 -16.90 -28.76 -8.19
N GLU A 144 -16.08 -28.27 -9.13
CA GLU A 144 -16.03 -28.64 -10.57
C GLU A 144 -14.81 -27.88 -11.16
N ALA A 145 -13.64 -28.42 -11.48
CA ALA A 145 -13.24 -29.73 -11.96
C ALA A 145 -13.90 -30.17 -13.28
N GLU A 146 -13.86 -29.32 -14.31
CA GLU A 146 -13.77 -29.74 -15.71
C GLU A 146 -12.85 -28.74 -16.44
N ARG A 147 -11.56 -29.06 -16.63
CA ARG A 147 -11.03 -29.53 -17.91
C ARG A 147 -11.98 -29.30 -19.10
N THR A 148 -11.60 -28.35 -19.94
CA THR A 148 -11.69 -28.55 -21.39
C THR A 148 -10.29 -28.28 -21.95
N GLU A 149 -9.39 -29.23 -21.70
CA GLU A 149 -8.26 -29.52 -22.57
C GLU A 149 -8.83 -30.24 -23.81
N GLU A 150 -9.30 -29.47 -24.79
CA GLU A 150 -9.31 -29.93 -26.19
C GLU A 150 -9.58 -28.72 -27.06
N ASP A 151 -8.63 -28.46 -27.98
CA ASP A 151 -8.70 -27.47 -29.06
C ASP A 151 -8.06 -26.09 -28.83
N LEU A 152 -6.79 -26.04 -28.37
CA LEU A 152 -5.77 -25.10 -28.88
C LEU A 152 -4.33 -25.64 -28.72
N ALA A 153 -4.14 -26.95 -28.92
CA ALA A 153 -2.81 -27.54 -29.13
C ALA A 153 -2.67 -27.91 -30.60
N GLN A 154 -2.31 -26.93 -31.44
CA GLN A 154 -1.43 -27.09 -32.60
C GLN A 154 -1.28 -25.75 -33.35
N GLU A 155 -0.25 -25.00 -32.97
CA GLU A 155 0.74 -24.34 -33.86
C GLU A 155 1.49 -23.26 -33.05
N VAL A 156 2.44 -23.69 -32.20
CA VAL A 156 3.81 -23.15 -32.13
C VAL A 156 4.69 -24.26 -31.55
N GLU A 157 5.09 -25.24 -32.38
CA GLU A 157 6.44 -25.78 -32.22
C GLU A 157 7.32 -25.02 -33.20
N GLU A 158 8.49 -24.60 -32.71
CA GLU A 158 9.62 -23.91 -33.35
C GLU A 158 9.85 -22.46 -32.88
N ASP A 159 10.48 -22.31 -31.72
CA ASP A 159 11.94 -22.07 -31.60
C ASP A 159 12.20 -21.76 -30.11
N THR A 160 12.61 -22.72 -29.28
CA THR A 160 13.03 -22.44 -27.90
C THR A 160 14.36 -21.70 -27.96
N PRO A 161 14.44 -20.39 -27.66
CA PRO A 161 15.73 -19.77 -27.43
C PRO A 161 16.16 -20.25 -26.05
N ASP A 162 16.99 -21.29 -26.01
CA ASP A 162 17.86 -21.67 -24.90
C ASP A 162 17.32 -21.29 -23.50
N SER A 163 16.45 -22.13 -22.92
CA SER A 163 15.94 -21.95 -21.55
C SER A 163 17.06 -21.71 -20.53
N SER A 164 18.26 -22.26 -20.80
CA SER A 164 19.45 -22.03 -19.98
C SER A 164 20.00 -20.60 -20.03
N SER A 165 19.73 -19.86 -21.10
CA SER A 165 20.14 -18.46 -21.23
C SER A 165 19.24 -17.51 -20.44
N GLY A 166 17.93 -17.79 -20.39
CA GLY A 166 16.96 -17.03 -19.60
C GLY A 166 17.16 -17.21 -18.09
N GLU A 167 17.26 -18.47 -17.66
CA GLU A 167 17.60 -18.86 -16.28
C GLU A 167 18.92 -18.24 -15.80
N ALA A 168 19.98 -18.30 -16.62
CA ALA A 168 21.28 -17.71 -16.27
C ALA A 168 21.24 -16.17 -16.18
N ASN A 169 20.45 -15.52 -17.03
CA ASN A 169 20.27 -14.06 -16.96
C ASN A 169 19.47 -13.66 -15.72
N ALA A 170 18.39 -14.39 -15.40
CA ALA A 170 17.60 -14.16 -14.20
C ALA A 170 18.45 -14.33 -12.93
N LEU A 171 19.29 -15.37 -12.87
CA LEU A 171 20.23 -15.59 -11.77
C LEU A 171 21.23 -14.44 -11.64
N ALA A 172 21.83 -13.98 -12.74
CA ALA A 172 22.75 -12.84 -12.70
C ALA A 172 22.06 -11.53 -12.28
N SER A 173 20.80 -11.30 -12.70
CA SER A 173 19.98 -10.19 -12.20
C SER A 173 19.73 -10.32 -10.70
N ALA A 174 19.36 -11.51 -10.22
CA ALA A 174 19.11 -11.79 -8.81
C ALA A 174 20.34 -11.47 -7.94
N GLU A 175 21.51 -11.95 -8.33
CA GLU A 175 22.79 -11.65 -7.67
C GLU A 175 23.08 -10.15 -7.65
N SER A 176 22.81 -9.45 -8.75
CA SER A 176 22.98 -7.99 -8.83
C SER A 176 22.06 -7.26 -7.85
N TYR A 177 20.79 -7.65 -7.75
CA TYR A 177 19.84 -7.06 -6.81
C TYR A 177 20.26 -7.27 -5.35
N LEU A 178 20.59 -8.51 -5.00
CA LEU A 178 21.04 -8.89 -3.66
C LEU A 178 22.37 -8.24 -3.26
N SER A 179 23.16 -7.77 -4.23
CA SER A 179 24.39 -7.01 -3.96
C SER A 179 24.15 -5.56 -3.55
N PHE A 180 23.01 -4.97 -3.92
CA PHE A 180 22.72 -3.54 -3.71
C PHE A 180 21.71 -3.28 -2.59
N SER A 181 20.70 -4.14 -2.43
CA SER A 181 19.69 -4.00 -1.38
C SER A 181 19.26 -5.36 -0.83
N GLY A 182 18.69 -5.37 0.38
CA GLY A 182 18.06 -6.56 0.95
C GLY A 182 16.77 -6.88 0.20
N PHE A 183 16.58 -8.16 -0.14
CA PHE A 183 15.33 -8.67 -0.71
C PHE A 183 14.88 -9.93 0.01
N SER A 184 13.56 -10.07 0.16
CA SER A 184 12.94 -11.34 0.50
C SER A 184 12.91 -12.27 -0.73
N ARG A 185 12.68 -13.57 -0.52
CA ARG A 185 12.54 -14.53 -1.61
C ARG A 185 11.42 -14.14 -2.57
N SER A 186 10.23 -13.88 -2.04
CA SER A 186 9.07 -13.48 -2.84
C SER A 186 9.28 -12.12 -3.49
N GLY A 187 9.84 -11.15 -2.78
CA GLY A 187 10.13 -9.83 -3.32
C GLY A 187 11.12 -9.88 -4.48
N LEU A 188 12.13 -10.75 -4.41
CA LEU A 188 13.09 -10.94 -5.50
C LEU A 188 12.45 -11.62 -6.72
N ILE A 189 11.57 -12.61 -6.51
CA ILE A 189 10.79 -13.22 -7.58
C ILE A 189 9.93 -12.16 -8.28
N GLU A 190 9.14 -11.40 -7.52
CA GLU A 190 8.27 -10.33 -8.06
C GLU A 190 9.07 -9.27 -8.83
N GLN A 191 10.27 -8.92 -8.33
CA GLN A 191 11.15 -7.98 -9.00
C GLN A 191 11.65 -8.51 -10.36
N LEU A 192 12.02 -9.78 -10.45
CA LEU A 192 12.45 -10.41 -11.70
C LEU A 192 11.27 -10.56 -12.67
N GLU A 193 10.09 -10.94 -12.20
CA GLU A 193 8.87 -10.98 -13.02
C GLU A 193 8.51 -9.60 -13.57
N PHE A 194 8.68 -8.54 -12.76
CA PHE A 194 8.48 -7.17 -13.20
C PHE A 194 9.47 -6.75 -14.30
N GLU A 195 10.70 -7.28 -14.29
CA GLU A 195 11.69 -7.09 -15.37
C GLU A 195 11.35 -7.88 -16.65
N GLY A 196 10.39 -8.80 -16.57
CA GLY A 196 9.89 -9.57 -17.70
C GLY A 196 10.47 -10.98 -17.81
N TYR A 197 11.17 -11.48 -16.77
CA TYR A 197 11.48 -12.90 -16.65
C TYR A 197 10.18 -13.70 -16.45
N SER A 198 10.14 -14.93 -16.94
CA SER A 198 9.01 -15.81 -16.63
C SER A 198 9.03 -16.20 -15.14
N THR A 199 7.89 -16.60 -14.59
CA THR A 199 7.82 -17.11 -13.22
C THR A 199 8.81 -18.26 -13.01
N GLU A 200 8.94 -19.16 -13.98
CA GLU A 200 9.88 -20.28 -13.91
C GLU A 200 11.35 -19.82 -13.87
N GLU A 201 11.73 -18.80 -14.65
CA GLU A 201 13.08 -18.24 -14.65
C GLU A 201 13.39 -17.50 -13.35
N ALA A 202 12.42 -16.76 -12.80
CA ALA A 202 12.55 -16.04 -11.55
C ALA A 202 12.65 -16.99 -10.34
N GLU A 203 11.79 -18.00 -10.27
CA GLU A 203 11.86 -19.06 -9.26
C GLU A 203 13.19 -19.81 -9.36
N TYR A 204 13.61 -20.19 -10.57
CA TYR A 204 14.92 -20.81 -10.79
C TYR A 204 16.07 -19.96 -10.25
N ALA A 205 16.07 -18.66 -10.54
CA ALA A 205 17.11 -17.74 -10.07
C ALA A 205 17.18 -17.68 -8.54
N VAL A 206 16.03 -17.52 -7.88
CA VAL A 206 15.95 -17.43 -6.42
C VAL A 206 16.25 -18.76 -5.72
N GLU A 207 15.97 -19.89 -6.35
CA GLU A 207 16.33 -21.22 -5.84
C GLU A 207 17.82 -21.55 -5.97
N ASN A 208 18.48 -21.02 -7.00
CA ASN A 208 19.87 -21.37 -7.31
C ASN A 208 20.89 -20.30 -6.89
N VAL A 209 20.44 -19.14 -6.40
CA VAL A 209 21.34 -18.12 -5.86
C VAL A 209 21.93 -18.55 -4.52
N GLU A 210 23.26 -18.44 -4.40
CA GLU A 210 23.97 -18.71 -3.15
C GLU A 210 23.86 -17.48 -2.22
N VAL A 211 22.81 -17.44 -1.39
CA VAL A 211 22.55 -16.33 -0.48
C VAL A 211 22.11 -16.81 0.90
N ASP A 212 22.52 -16.08 1.94
CA ASP A 212 21.97 -16.19 3.28
C ASP A 212 20.76 -15.26 3.40
N TRP A 213 19.56 -15.85 3.51
CA TRP A 213 18.31 -15.09 3.57
C TRP A 213 18.15 -14.31 4.87
N SER A 214 18.73 -14.81 5.98
CA SER A 214 18.77 -14.09 7.24
C SER A 214 19.70 -12.86 7.13
N GLU A 215 20.79 -12.95 6.37
CA GLU A 215 21.64 -11.77 6.08
C GLU A 215 20.89 -10.72 5.24
N GLN A 216 20.08 -11.15 4.26
CA GLN A 216 19.25 -10.23 3.48
C GLN A 216 18.20 -9.53 4.34
N ALA A 217 17.54 -10.26 5.23
CA ALA A 217 16.60 -9.70 6.21
C ALA A 217 17.31 -8.69 7.13
N ALA A 218 18.54 -8.98 7.58
CA ALA A 218 19.31 -8.06 8.41
C ALA A 218 19.65 -6.75 7.68
N ARG A 219 20.00 -6.80 6.40
CA ARG A 219 20.22 -5.60 5.58
C ARG A 219 18.96 -4.73 5.46
N SER A 220 17.81 -5.36 5.23
CA SER A 220 16.52 -4.65 5.19
C SER A 220 16.19 -4.03 6.55
N ALA A 221 16.40 -4.79 7.64
CA ALA A 221 16.20 -4.33 9.00
C ALA A 221 17.08 -3.12 9.36
N GLU A 222 18.37 -3.14 9.00
CA GLU A 222 19.29 -2.00 9.16
C GLU A 222 18.83 -0.78 8.37
N SER A 223 18.34 -0.98 7.14
CA SER A 223 17.77 0.10 6.33
C SER A 223 16.59 0.75 7.06
N TYR A 224 15.64 -0.04 7.57
CA TYR A 224 14.51 0.47 8.35
C TYR A 224 14.94 1.26 9.59
N LEU A 225 15.83 0.67 10.40
CA LEU A 225 16.37 1.30 11.60
C LEU A 225 17.15 2.58 11.30
N SER A 226 17.67 2.75 10.08
CA SER A 226 18.34 3.99 9.68
C SER A 226 17.37 5.17 9.51
N PHE A 227 16.11 4.92 9.14
CA PHE A 227 15.12 5.97 8.85
C PHE A 227 14.12 6.20 9.99
N SER A 228 13.68 5.15 10.69
CA SER A 228 12.71 5.26 11.78
C SER A 228 13.06 4.37 12.97
N GLY A 229 12.51 4.70 14.14
CA GLY A 229 12.56 3.81 15.30
C GLY A 229 11.64 2.61 15.10
N PHE A 230 12.09 1.43 15.53
CA PHE A 230 11.28 0.21 15.52
C PHE A 230 11.43 -0.56 16.83
N SER A 231 10.35 -1.20 17.27
CA SER A 231 10.43 -2.23 18.31
C SER A 231 11.00 -3.51 17.73
N ARG A 232 11.52 -4.41 18.59
CA ARG A 232 12.06 -5.70 18.13
C ARG A 232 10.98 -6.51 17.39
N SER A 233 9.78 -6.63 17.97
CA SER A 233 8.69 -7.39 17.35
C SER A 233 8.14 -6.68 16.12
N GLY A 234 7.99 -5.35 16.16
CA GLY A 234 7.51 -4.59 15.01
C GLY A 234 8.46 -4.68 13.81
N LEU A 235 9.78 -4.72 14.05
CA LEU A 235 10.75 -4.94 12.98
C LEU A 235 10.64 -6.35 12.38
N ILE A 236 10.45 -7.38 13.21
CA ILE A 236 10.22 -8.75 12.74
C ILE A 236 8.95 -8.83 11.89
N GLU A 237 7.83 -8.29 12.39
CA GLU A 237 6.55 -8.26 11.67
C GLU A 237 6.65 -7.49 10.35
N GLN A 238 7.43 -6.40 10.31
CA GLN A 238 7.68 -5.66 9.08
C GLN A 238 8.42 -6.51 8.04
N LEU A 239 9.45 -7.26 8.44
CA LEU A 239 10.16 -8.17 7.55
C LEU A 239 9.26 -9.34 7.08
N GLU A 240 8.46 -9.91 7.97
CA GLU A 240 7.48 -10.93 7.59
C GLU A 240 6.47 -10.40 6.57
N PHE A 241 6.01 -9.16 6.74
CA PHE A 241 5.13 -8.49 5.79
C PHE A 241 5.80 -8.29 4.43
N GLU A 242 7.11 -8.03 4.38
CA GLU A 242 7.90 -7.99 3.14
C GLU A 242 8.17 -9.37 2.53
N GLY A 243 7.72 -10.45 3.16
CA GLY A 243 7.80 -11.81 2.64
C GLY A 243 9.04 -12.59 3.07
N TYR A 244 9.78 -12.11 4.08
CA TYR A 244 10.77 -12.94 4.74
C TYR A 244 10.09 -14.06 5.54
N SER A 245 10.76 -15.20 5.67
CA SER A 245 10.28 -16.25 6.57
C SER A 245 10.42 -15.77 8.02
N THR A 246 9.54 -16.24 8.92
CA THR A 246 9.66 -15.95 10.36
C THR A 246 11.05 -16.30 10.89
N GLU A 247 11.61 -17.43 10.47
CA GLU A 247 12.95 -17.86 10.89
C GLU A 247 14.03 -16.87 10.43
N ASP A 248 14.00 -16.41 9.18
CA ASP A 248 14.98 -15.45 8.68
C ASP A 248 14.83 -14.07 9.34
N ALA A 249 13.60 -13.61 9.55
CA ALA A 249 13.31 -12.34 10.20
C ALA A 249 13.75 -12.34 11.67
N GLU A 250 13.43 -13.40 12.43
CA GLU A 250 13.85 -13.55 13.81
C GLU A 250 15.37 -13.65 13.94
N ASN A 251 16.00 -14.48 13.11
CA ASN A 251 17.46 -14.64 13.09
C ASN A 251 18.16 -13.32 12.72
N ALA A 252 17.65 -12.59 11.73
CA ALA A 252 18.18 -11.29 11.35
C ALA A 252 18.17 -10.34 12.54
N VAL A 253 16.99 -10.10 13.11
CA VAL A 253 16.80 -9.11 14.17
C VAL A 253 17.51 -9.51 15.48
N GLU A 254 17.63 -10.80 15.78
CA GLU A 254 18.39 -11.27 16.95
C GLU A 254 19.90 -11.00 16.85
N ASN A 255 20.46 -11.05 15.65
CA ASN A 255 21.89 -10.86 15.44
C ASN A 255 22.30 -9.39 15.20
N LEU A 256 21.34 -8.45 15.16
CA LEU A 256 21.64 -7.02 15.04
C LEU A 256 22.19 -6.44 16.36
N GLU A 257 23.23 -5.61 16.25
CA GLU A 257 23.76 -4.83 17.36
C GLU A 257 22.93 -3.54 17.55
N VAL A 258 21.73 -3.67 18.14
CA VAL A 258 20.76 -2.57 18.30
C VAL A 258 20.47 -2.30 19.78
N ASP A 259 20.52 -1.01 20.15
CA ASP A 259 20.01 -0.55 21.44
C ASP A 259 18.50 -0.30 21.35
N TRP A 260 17.71 -1.24 21.84
CA TRP A 260 16.24 -1.17 21.79
C TRP A 260 15.65 -0.07 22.67
N ASN A 261 16.36 0.38 23.72
CA ASN A 261 15.93 1.52 24.51
C ASN A 261 16.09 2.82 23.71
N GLU A 262 17.18 2.94 22.95
CA GLU A 262 17.39 4.07 22.05
C GLU A 262 16.37 4.08 20.90
N GLN A 263 16.01 2.91 20.36
CA GLN A 263 14.94 2.82 19.37
C GLN A 263 13.60 3.30 19.93
N ALA A 264 13.27 2.96 21.19
CA ALA A 264 12.06 3.45 21.84
C ALA A 264 12.07 4.98 22.00
N ALA A 265 13.21 5.57 22.37
CA ALA A 265 13.37 7.02 22.45
C ALA A 265 13.18 7.70 21.09
N ARG A 266 13.76 7.12 20.02
CA ARG A 266 13.61 7.64 18.65
C ARG A 266 12.16 7.58 18.15
N SER A 267 11.44 6.50 18.44
CA SER A 267 10.01 6.41 18.14
C SER A 267 9.20 7.42 18.95
N ALA A 268 9.53 7.59 20.23
CA ALA A 268 8.89 8.58 21.11
C ALA A 268 9.07 10.02 20.59
N GLU A 269 10.28 10.38 20.17
CA GLU A 269 10.61 11.69 19.58
C GLU A 269 9.78 11.92 18.31
N SER A 270 9.75 10.95 17.39
CA SER A 270 8.94 11.02 16.17
C SER A 270 7.47 11.30 16.47
N TYR A 271 6.87 10.62 17.46
CA TYR A 271 5.48 10.88 17.86
C TYR A 271 5.26 12.32 18.34
N LEU A 272 6.20 12.87 19.09
CA LEU A 272 6.13 14.24 19.60
C LEU A 272 6.34 15.30 18.50
N GLU A 273 7.03 14.97 17.41
CA GLU A 273 7.14 15.86 16.24
C GLU A 273 5.78 16.06 15.53
N PHE A 274 4.92 15.04 15.50
CA PHE A 274 3.64 15.09 14.80
C PHE A 274 2.45 15.53 15.67
N GLY A 275 2.57 15.46 16.99
CA GLY A 275 1.48 15.82 17.89
C GLY A 275 1.87 15.80 19.36
N SER A 276 0.95 16.27 20.21
CA SER A 276 1.17 16.27 21.66
C SER A 276 0.65 14.97 22.27
N PHE A 277 1.48 14.33 23.09
CA PHE A 277 1.11 13.17 23.91
C PHE A 277 1.28 13.51 25.38
N SER A 278 0.46 12.89 26.24
CA SER A 278 0.81 12.78 27.66
C SER A 278 1.91 11.73 27.82
N LEU A 279 2.73 11.84 28.87
CA LEU A 279 3.78 10.85 29.14
C LEU A 279 3.23 9.41 29.16
N GLN A 280 2.11 9.18 29.87
CA GLN A 280 1.48 7.85 29.91
C GLN A 280 0.95 7.43 28.54
N GLY A 281 0.32 8.33 27.78
CA GLY A 281 -0.18 8.01 26.45
C GLY A 281 0.93 7.64 25.47
N LEU A 282 2.10 8.27 25.59
CA LEU A 282 3.28 7.94 24.80
C LEU A 282 3.85 6.56 25.17
N ILE A 283 3.92 6.25 26.47
CA ILE A 283 4.31 4.91 26.96
C ILE A 283 3.36 3.84 26.43
N ASP A 284 2.05 4.06 26.55
CA ASP A 284 1.03 3.11 26.09
C ASP A 284 1.13 2.88 24.57
N GLN A 285 1.41 3.94 23.81
CA GLN A 285 1.61 3.85 22.36
C GLN A 285 2.84 3.00 22.00
N LEU A 286 3.97 3.21 22.66
CA LEU A 286 5.18 2.41 22.42
C LEU A 286 4.98 0.94 22.81
N VAL A 287 4.27 0.66 23.91
CA VAL A 287 3.91 -0.72 24.28
C VAL A 287 3.01 -1.35 23.21
N PHE A 288 2.06 -0.60 22.66
CA PHE A 288 1.21 -1.06 21.56
C PHE A 288 2.03 -1.39 20.29
N GLU A 289 3.08 -0.63 20.01
CA GLU A 289 4.01 -0.90 18.91
C GLU A 289 4.97 -2.07 19.17
N GLY A 290 4.89 -2.72 20.34
CA GLY A 290 5.65 -3.92 20.67
C GLY A 290 6.95 -3.68 21.42
N TYR A 291 7.20 -2.46 21.92
CA TYR A 291 8.25 -2.26 22.92
C TYR A 291 7.87 -2.93 24.23
N THR A 292 8.87 -3.40 24.99
CA THR A 292 8.61 -3.83 26.37
C THR A 292 8.20 -2.62 27.22
N GLN A 293 7.48 -2.87 28.32
CA GLN A 293 7.13 -1.82 29.28
C GLN A 293 8.34 -0.98 29.70
N GLU A 294 9.47 -1.64 29.98
CA GLU A 294 10.72 -0.99 30.40
C GLU A 294 11.32 -0.11 29.29
N GLN A 295 11.30 -0.58 28.03
CA GLN A 295 11.77 0.18 26.87
C GLN A 295 10.88 1.39 26.59
N ALA A 296 9.57 1.21 26.63
CA ALA A 296 8.59 2.27 26.42
C ALA A 296 8.72 3.36 27.49
N GLU A 297 8.84 2.97 28.76
CA GLU A 297 9.11 3.91 29.86
C GLU A 297 10.44 4.63 29.67
N TYR A 298 11.51 3.92 29.33
CA TYR A 298 12.80 4.55 29.07
C TYR A 298 12.68 5.59 27.94
N GLY A 299 12.16 5.17 26.78
CA GLY A 299 12.08 6.00 25.58
C GLY A 299 11.23 7.25 25.81
N ALA A 300 10.05 7.10 26.37
CA ALA A 300 9.16 8.21 26.66
C ALA A 300 9.76 9.20 27.67
N ASN A 301 10.49 8.74 28.70
CA ASN A 301 11.13 9.63 29.67
C ASN A 301 12.40 10.33 29.14
N GLN A 302 13.04 9.83 28.08
CA GLN A 302 14.20 10.51 27.49
C GLN A 302 13.82 11.79 26.73
N VAL A 303 12.62 11.82 26.15
CA VAL A 303 12.18 12.89 25.24
C VAL A 303 11.21 13.90 25.87
N TYR A 304 10.87 13.73 27.14
CA TYR A 304 9.88 14.52 27.88
C TYR A 304 10.53 15.42 28.93
#